data_AF-A0A536ZAH2-F1
#
_entry.id   AF-A0A536ZAH2-F1
#
_cell.length_a   1.000
_cell.length_b   1.000
_cell.length_c   1.000
_cell.angle_alpha   90.00
_cell.angle_beta   90.00
_cell.angle_gamma   90.00
#
_symmetry.space_group_name_H-M   'P 1'
#
loop_
_entity.id
_entity.type
_entity.pdbx_description
1 polymer ?
#
loop_
_entity_poly.entity_id
_entity_poly.type
_entity_poly.pdbx_seq_one_letter_code
_entity_poly.pdbx_strand_id
1 'polypeptide(L)' 'MTGLSALWLPILVSSVIVFVASTVIHMALPWWHKSDYPKVPNEDRLRDALRPLAVPPGDYMVPRPANMKEMRTPEFSEK' A
#
# COMPACT_ATOMS: atom_id res chain seq x y z
N MET A 1 5.32 -44.76 9.59
CA MET A 1 4.77 -43.52 8.98
C MET A 1 5.47 -42.35 9.62
N THR A 2 6.01 -41.42 8.85
CA THR A 2 6.89 -40.34 9.33
C THR A 2 6.12 -39.30 10.16
N GLY A 3 6.79 -38.59 11.06
CA GLY A 3 6.16 -37.52 11.86
C GLY A 3 5.59 -36.38 11.02
N LEU A 4 6.14 -36.12 9.83
CA LEU A 4 5.67 -35.05 8.94
C LEU A 4 4.25 -35.28 8.43
N SER A 5 3.89 -36.51 8.06
CA SER A 5 2.54 -36.81 7.57
C SER A 5 1.46 -36.59 8.63
N ALA A 6 1.80 -36.79 9.92
CA ALA A 6 0.90 -36.52 11.04
C ALA A 6 0.69 -35.01 11.30
N LEU A 7 1.63 -34.17 10.87
CA LEU A 7 1.62 -32.72 11.12
C LEU A 7 1.05 -31.91 9.95
N TRP A 8 0.70 -32.52 8.82
CA TRP A 8 0.23 -31.78 7.64
C TRP A 8 -1.05 -30.98 7.93
N LEU A 9 -2.06 -31.61 8.55
CA LEU A 9 -3.30 -30.92 8.89
C LEU A 9 -3.06 -29.70 9.82
N PRO A 10 -2.37 -29.81 10.96
CA PRO A 10 -2.12 -28.64 11.81
C PRO A 10 -1.27 -27.58 11.11
N ILE A 11 -0.27 -27.95 10.29
CA ILE A 11 0.53 -26.99 9.53
C ILE A 11 -0.37 -26.15 8.61
N LEU A 12 -1.23 -26.77 7.80
CA LEU A 12 -2.11 -26.06 6.88
C LEU A 12 -3.05 -25.10 7.61
N VAL A 13 -3.70 -25.58 8.67
CA VAL A 13 -4.63 -24.77 9.45
C VAL A 13 -3.91 -23.57 10.07
N SER A 14 -2.74 -23.78 10.69
CA SER A 14 -1.94 -22.69 11.24
C SER A 14 -1.49 -21.69 10.17
N SER A 15 -1.06 -22.16 9.00
CA SER A 15 -0.65 -21.28 7.89
C SER A 15 -1.80 -20.40 7.42
N VAL A 16 -3.02 -20.93 7.27
CA VAL A 16 -4.18 -20.13 6.88
C VAL A 16 -4.51 -19.08 7.95
N ILE A 17 -4.49 -19.47 9.23
CA ILE A 17 -4.78 -18.54 10.33
C ILE A 17 -3.75 -17.40 10.37
N VAL A 18 -2.45 -17.71 10.28
CA VAL A 18 -1.39 -16.70 10.28
C VAL A 18 -1.49 -15.80 9.05
N PHE A 19 -1.82 -16.34 7.88
CA PHE A 19 -2.02 -15.55 6.66
C PHE A 19 -3.18 -14.55 6.79
N VAL A 20 -4.32 -14.98 7.34
CA VAL A 20 -5.47 -14.10 7.57
C VAL A 20 -5.13 -13.03 8.61
N ALA A 21 -4.52 -13.42 9.73
CA ALA A 21 -4.07 -12.48 10.76
C ALA A 21 -3.10 -11.45 10.19
N SER A 22 -2.13 -11.87 9.38
CA SER A 22 -1.19 -10.98 8.69
C SER A 22 -1.90 -10.02 7.74
N THR A 23 -2.90 -10.48 6.99
CA THR A 23 -3.68 -9.63 6.07
C THR A 23 -4.44 -8.55 6.83
N VAL A 24 -5.08 -8.90 7.95
CA VAL A 24 -5.79 -7.94 8.81
C VAL A 24 -4.82 -6.93 9.41
N ILE A 25 -3.68 -7.39 9.94
CA ILE A 25 -2.66 -6.50 10.51
C ILE A 25 -2.13 -5.54 9.45
N HIS A 26 -1.83 -6.05 8.26
CA HIS A 26 -1.28 -5.28 7.14
C HIS A 26 -2.25 -4.19 6.65
N MET A 27 -3.55 -4.51 6.53
CA MET A 27 -4.54 -3.62 5.91
C MET A 27 -5.39 -2.81 6.90
N ALA A 28 -5.75 -3.39 8.05
CA ALA A 28 -6.69 -2.78 8.99
C ALA A 28 -6.02 -1.88 10.03
N LEU A 29 -4.72 -2.05 10.29
CA LEU A 29 -3.99 -1.24 11.25
C LEU A 29 -3.37 -0.02 10.54
N PRO A 30 -3.95 1.18 10.67
CA PRO A 30 -3.55 2.35 9.91
C PRO A 30 -2.20 2.93 10.36
N TRP A 31 -1.52 2.34 11.33
CA TRP A 31 -0.19 2.77 11.76
C TRP A 31 0.96 1.97 11.15
N TRP A 32 0.70 0.77 10.61
CA TRP A 32 1.79 -0.11 10.18
C TRP A 32 2.36 0.31 8.81
N HIS A 33 1.48 0.59 7.83
CA HIS A 33 1.91 0.94 6.46
C HIS A 33 1.50 2.33 5.99
N LYS A 34 0.67 3.05 6.76
CA LYS A 34 0.20 4.38 6.32
C LYS A 34 1.34 5.40 6.27
N SER A 35 2.34 5.28 7.14
CA SER A 35 3.49 6.18 7.22
C SER A 35 4.61 5.87 6.21
N ASP A 36 4.56 4.74 5.52
CA ASP A 36 5.64 4.28 4.62
C ASP A 36 5.92 5.25 3.48
N TYR A 37 4.90 6.04 3.11
CA TYR A 37 4.97 6.98 2.01
C TYR A 37 4.52 8.38 2.47
N PRO A 38 5.32 9.16 3.20
CA PRO A 38 4.88 10.50 3.62
C PRO A 38 4.54 11.40 2.42
N LYS A 39 3.57 12.30 2.60
CA LYS A 39 3.27 13.35 1.60
C LYS A 39 4.46 14.31 1.53
N VAL A 40 4.87 14.68 0.32
CA VAL A 40 6.01 15.60 0.16
C VAL A 40 5.60 17.00 0.66
N PRO A 41 6.46 17.69 1.44
CA PRO A 41 6.20 19.08 1.81
C PRO A 41 6.07 19.95 0.55
N ASN A 42 5.02 20.78 0.50
CA ASN A 42 4.75 21.68 -0.62
C ASN A 42 4.68 20.96 -1.98
N GLU A 43 3.94 19.84 -2.02
CA GLU A 43 3.78 18.95 -3.17
C GLU A 43 3.31 19.66 -4.45
N ASP A 44 2.52 20.73 -4.33
CA ASP A 44 2.07 21.51 -5.48
C ASP A 44 3.26 22.17 -6.21
N ARG A 45 4.17 22.79 -5.45
CA ARG A 45 5.40 23.37 -6.00
C ARG A 45 6.32 22.32 -6.61
N LEU A 46 6.36 21.11 -6.01
CA LEU A 46 7.09 19.98 -6.60
C LEU A 46 6.49 19.60 -7.95
N ARG A 47 5.16 19.46 -8.04
CA ARG A 47 4.46 19.11 -9.29
C ARG A 47 4.71 20.15 -10.38
N ASP A 48 4.67 21.43 -10.04
CA ASP A 48 4.96 22.52 -10.98
C ASP A 48 6.41 22.47 -11.50
N ALA A 49 7.37 22.14 -10.62
CA ALA A 49 8.77 22.00 -11.00
C ALA A 49 9.04 20.75 -11.87
N LEU A 50 8.28 19.67 -11.68
CA LEU A 50 8.42 18.43 -12.43
C LEU A 50 7.72 18.47 -13.80
N ARG A 51 6.66 19.28 -13.95
CA ARG A 51 5.86 19.36 -15.19
C ARG A 51 6.70 19.61 -16.47
N PRO A 52 7.71 20.52 -16.48
CA PRO A 52 8.55 20.75 -17.66
C PRO A 52 9.48 19.57 -18.01
N LEU A 53 9.75 18.68 -17.05
CA LEU A 53 10.63 17.53 -17.26
C LEU A 53 9.95 16.40 -18.04
N ALA A 54 8.64 16.49 -18.27
CA ALA A 54 7.85 15.50 -19.00
C ALA A 54 8.13 14.06 -18.54
N VAL A 55 8.21 13.86 -17.21
CA VAL A 55 8.49 12.56 -16.61
C VAL A 55 7.48 11.54 -17.12
N PRO A 56 7.93 10.40 -17.69
CA PRO A 56 7.03 9.38 -18.18
C PRO A 56 6.12 8.85 -17.07
N PRO A 57 4.87 8.43 -17.38
CA PRO A 57 4.02 7.76 -16.42
C PRO A 57 4.70 6.54 -15.79
N GLY A 58 4.46 6.34 -14.49
CA GLY A 58 5.04 5.23 -13.71
C GLY A 58 4.50 5.23 -12.28
N ASP A 59 5.03 4.33 -11.45
CA ASP A 59 4.59 4.13 -10.06
C ASP A 59 5.14 5.20 -9.11
N TYR A 60 4.69 6.45 -9.31
CA TYR A 60 5.05 7.58 -8.45
C TYR A 60 3.96 7.85 -7.42
N MET A 61 4.37 8.01 -6.17
CA MET A 61 3.47 8.38 -5.06
C MET A 61 3.22 9.90 -5.00
N VAL A 62 2.99 10.54 -6.15
CA VAL A 62 2.71 11.98 -6.25
C VAL A 62 1.61 12.19 -7.29
N PRO A 63 0.58 13.00 -7.00
CA PRO A 63 0.21 13.54 -5.71
C PRO A 63 -0.26 12.43 -4.78
N ARG A 64 0.09 12.54 -3.50
CA ARG A 64 -0.36 11.56 -2.50
C ARG A 64 -1.74 11.96 -1.99
N PRO A 65 -2.78 11.13 -2.18
CA PRO A 65 -4.10 11.41 -1.63
C PRO A 65 -4.07 11.22 -0.11
N ALA A 66 -4.69 12.14 0.65
CA ALA A 66 -4.75 12.01 2.10
C ALA A 66 -5.74 10.91 2.54
N ASN A 67 -6.70 10.56 1.68
CA ASN A 67 -7.72 9.54 1.94
C ASN A 67 -8.31 8.99 0.63
N MET A 68 -9.10 7.92 0.74
CA MET A 68 -9.76 7.26 -0.39
C MET A 68 -10.75 8.15 -1.17
N LYS A 69 -11.26 9.24 -0.58
CA LYS A 69 -12.18 10.15 -1.28
C LYS A 69 -11.42 11.05 -2.26
N GLU A 70 -10.23 11.51 -1.89
CA GLU A 70 -9.37 12.32 -2.75
C GLU A 70 -8.93 11.58 -4.01
N MET A 71 -8.82 10.25 -3.95
CA MET A 71 -8.55 9.43 -5.13
C MET A 71 -9.63 9.50 -6.21
N ARG A 72 -10.82 10.01 -5.89
CA ARG A 72 -11.96 10.11 -6.81
C ARG A 72 -12.17 11.52 -7.34
N THR A 73 -11.31 12.48 -6.99
CA THR A 73 -11.50 13.85 -7.46
C THR A 73 -10.93 14.01 -8.88
N PRO A 74 -11.47 14.97 -9.66
CA PRO A 74 -10.94 15.27 -10.99
C PRO A 74 -9.45 15.64 -10.95
N GLU A 75 -9.02 16.39 -9.94
CA GLU A 75 -7.63 16.85 -9.79
C GLU A 75 -6.65 15.69 -9.57
N PHE A 76 -7.10 14.61 -8.93
CA PHE A 76 -6.33 13.37 -8.79
C PHE A 76 -6.33 12.51 -10.07
N SER A 77 -7.31 12.71 -10.95
CA SER A 77 -7.44 11.97 -12.21
C SER A 77 -6.63 12.64 -13.33
N GLU A 78 -6.49 13.96 -13.29
CA GLU A 78 -5.70 14.79 -14.21
C GLU A 78 -4.18 14.76 -13.94
N LYS A 79 -3.71 13.74 -13.23
CA LYS A 79 -2.37 13.64 -12.61
C LYS A 79 -1.19 13.93 -13.50
#